data_AF-A0A645IE80-F1
#
_entry.id   AF-A0A645IE80-F1
#
_cell.length_a   1.000
_cell.length_b   1.000
_cell.length_c   1.000
_cell.angle_alpha   90.00
_cell.angle_beta   90.00
_cell.angle_gamma   90.00
#
_symmetry.space_group_name_H-M   'P 1'
#
loop_
_entity.id
_entity.type
_entity.pdbx_description
1 polymer ?
#
loop_
_entity_poly.entity_id
_entity_poly.type
_entity_poly.pdbx_seq_one_letter_code
_entity_poly.pdbx_strand_id
1 'polypeptide(L)'
;MDSETWMNAKKAVELGFADGLLEDEKKNTSDDASYSFSARKAELSLMNKITTRYAHTEAAPSAEGSTALDELEKRLNLIRPQ
;
A
#
# COMPACT_ATOMS: atom_id res chain seq x y z
N MET A 1 -9.45 10.25 -23.97
CA MET A 1 -7.99 10.43 -23.75
C MET A 1 -7.92 11.24 -22.46
N ASP A 2 -8.05 10.56 -21.31
CA ASP A 2 -8.51 11.22 -20.06
C ASP A 2 -7.49 11.03 -18.94
N SER A 3 -6.28 11.59 -19.11
CA SER A 3 -5.27 11.54 -18.04
C SER A 3 -4.32 12.73 -18.17
N GLU A 4 -4.66 13.88 -17.59
CA GLU A 4 -3.69 14.96 -17.36
C GLU A 4 -2.46 14.40 -16.61
N THR A 5 -1.37 14.20 -17.34
CA THR A 5 -0.09 13.72 -16.79
C THR A 5 0.84 14.91 -16.61
N TRP A 6 1.03 15.32 -15.36
CA TRP A 6 2.03 16.33 -15.01
C TRP A 6 3.41 15.67 -15.03
N MET A 7 4.31 16.14 -15.90
CA MET A 7 5.65 15.58 -16.10
C MET A 7 6.72 16.64 -15.84
N ASN A 8 7.89 16.25 -15.34
CA ASN A 8 8.96 17.23 -15.07
C ASN A 8 9.70 17.64 -16.36
N ALA A 9 10.51 18.69 -16.27
CA ALA A 9 11.23 19.23 -17.41
C ALA A 9 12.24 18.24 -18.04
N LYS A 10 12.85 17.35 -17.25
CA LYS A 10 13.70 16.26 -17.77
C LYS A 10 12.87 15.31 -18.63
N LYS A 11 11.66 14.97 -18.19
CA LYS A 11 10.76 14.09 -18.94
C LYS A 11 10.25 14.73 -20.23
N ALA A 12 10.04 16.04 -20.22
CA ALA A 12 9.69 16.79 -21.42
C ALA A 12 10.82 16.78 -22.46
N VAL A 13 12.08 16.89 -22.03
CA VAL A 13 13.25 16.75 -22.92
C VAL A 13 13.36 15.32 -23.47
N GLU A 14 13.20 14.29 -22.63
CA GLU A 14 13.24 12.88 -23.06
C GLU A 14 12.21 12.54 -24.15
N LEU A 15 11.03 13.16 -24.08
CA LEU A 15 9.94 12.92 -25.03
C LEU A 15 10.01 13.84 -26.27
N GLY A 16 11.03 14.69 -26.37
CA GLY A 16 11.21 15.61 -27.49
C GLY A 16 10.24 16.79 -27.51
N PHE A 17 9.58 17.09 -26.38
CA PHE A 17 8.77 18.30 -26.25
C PHE A 17 9.63 19.56 -26.05
N ALA A 18 10.88 19.40 -25.63
CA ALA A 18 11.84 20.49 -25.45
C ALA A 18 13.26 20.04 -25.84
N ASP A 19 14.06 20.98 -26.34
CA ASP A 19 15.43 20.71 -26.80
C ASP A 19 16.46 20.65 -25.66
N GLY A 20 16.15 21.20 -24.47
CA GLY A 20 17.06 21.22 -23.34
C GLY A 20 16.49 21.85 -22.08
N LEU A 21 17.23 21.75 -20.97
CA LEU A 21 16.89 22.32 -19.67
C LEU A 21 17.75 23.55 -19.40
N LEU A 22 17.16 24.65 -18.92
CA LEU A 22 17.92 25.81 -18.45
C LEU A 22 18.43 25.54 -17.03
N GLU A 23 19.74 25.42 -16.86
CA GLU A 23 20.38 25.14 -15.57
C GLU A 23 20.68 26.46 -14.83
N ASP A 24 20.18 26.57 -13.59
CA ASP A 24 20.49 27.67 -12.67
C ASP A 24 21.38 27.10 -11.56
N GLU A 25 22.59 27.63 -11.36
CA GLU A 25 23.57 27.15 -10.36
C GLU A 25 22.99 27.07 -8.93
N LYS A 26 21.94 27.84 -8.64
CA LYS A 26 21.27 27.83 -7.32
C LYS A 26 20.28 26.69 -7.14
N LYS A 27 19.85 26.04 -8.22
CA LYS A 27 19.02 24.84 -8.20
C LYS A 27 19.88 23.63 -8.53
N ASN A 28 20.71 23.22 -7.58
CA ASN A 28 21.24 21.86 -7.58
C ASN A 28 20.03 20.92 -7.54
N THR A 29 19.61 20.42 -8.70
CA THR A 29 18.44 19.56 -8.86
C THR A 29 18.75 18.22 -8.23
N SER A 30 18.53 18.14 -6.92
CA SER A 30 18.42 16.90 -6.17
C SER A 30 17.34 16.05 -6.82
N ASP A 31 17.80 15.05 -7.58
CA ASP A 31 17.13 13.81 -7.99
C ASP A 31 15.59 13.85 -7.98
N ASP A 32 14.99 14.75 -8.77
CA ASP A 32 13.55 14.89 -8.85
C ASP A 32 13.03 13.86 -9.86
N ALA A 33 12.41 12.80 -9.32
CA ALA A 33 11.84 11.70 -10.09
C ALA A 33 11.01 12.24 -11.26
N SER A 34 11.21 11.70 -12.46
CA SER A 34 10.67 12.17 -13.75
C SER A 34 9.14 12.33 -13.77
N TYR A 35 8.45 11.68 -12.83
CA TYR A 35 7.04 11.85 -12.52
C TYR A 35 6.89 12.41 -11.11
N SER A 36 6.67 13.72 -10.99
CA SER A 36 6.49 14.40 -9.70
C SER A 36 5.22 13.92 -8.97
N PHE A 37 4.25 13.33 -9.68
CA PHE A 37 3.12 12.63 -9.09
C PHE A 37 2.65 11.48 -9.99
N SER A 38 2.37 10.31 -9.41
CA SER A 38 1.79 9.15 -10.11
C SER A 38 0.70 8.54 -9.26
N ALA A 39 -0.54 8.55 -9.77
CA ALA A 39 -1.70 7.95 -9.10
C ALA A 39 -1.46 6.46 -8.77
N ARG A 40 -0.88 5.71 -9.71
CA ARG A 40 -0.53 4.30 -9.52
C ARG A 40 0.50 4.08 -8.41
N LYS A 41 1.50 4.96 -8.30
CA LYS A 41 2.51 4.89 -7.22
C LYS A 41 1.89 5.19 -5.86
N ALA A 42 0.97 6.15 -5.79
CA ALA A 42 0.24 6.47 -4.57
C ALA A 42 -0.66 5.30 -4.13
N GLU A 43 -1.37 4.68 -5.08
CA GLU A 43 -2.21 3.49 -4.85
C GLU A 43 -1.40 2.31 -4.32
N LEU A 44 -0.28 1.97 -4.98
CA LEU A 44 0.60 0.89 -4.53
C LEU A 44 1.20 1.18 -3.14
N SER A 45 1.58 2.43 -2.87
CA SER A 45 2.06 2.83 -1.55
C SER A 45 0.98 2.69 -0.48
N LEU A 46 -0.27 3.04 -0.80
CA LEU A 46 -1.41 2.88 0.09
C LEU A 46 -1.71 1.41 0.36
N MET A 47 -1.79 0.59 -0.68
CA MET A 47 -2.03 -0.85 -0.55
C MET A 47 -0.94 -1.52 0.27
N ASN A 48 0.33 -1.22 0.02
CA ASN A 48 1.43 -1.78 0.80
C ASN A 48 1.37 -1.37 2.28
N LYS A 49 0.97 -0.12 2.58
CA LYS A 49 0.73 0.35 3.96
C LYS A 49 -0.45 -0.37 4.62
N ILE A 50 -1.54 -0.59 3.90
CA ILE A 50 -2.69 -1.35 4.41
C ILE A 50 -2.26 -2.79 4.68
N THR A 51 -1.62 -3.45 3.73
CA THR A 51 -1.12 -4.81 3.91
C THR A 51 -0.13 -4.90 5.07
N THR A 52 0.84 -4.00 5.23
CA THR A 52 1.76 -4.06 6.39
C THR A 52 1.07 -3.79 7.73
N ARG A 53 0.11 -2.86 7.78
CA ARG A 53 -0.63 -2.56 9.02
C ARG A 53 -1.57 -3.69 9.43
N TYR A 54 -2.21 -4.34 8.45
CA TYR A 54 -3.23 -5.36 8.68
C TYR A 54 -2.72 -6.79 8.45
N ALA A 55 -1.51 -7.02 7.93
CA ALA A 55 -0.91 -8.37 7.85
C ALA A 55 -0.65 -8.97 9.23
N HIS A 56 -0.64 -8.15 10.29
CA HIS A 56 -0.58 -8.63 11.67
C HIS A 56 -1.92 -9.13 12.22
N THR A 57 -3.04 -9.07 11.47
CA THR A 57 -4.29 -9.74 11.88
C THR A 57 -4.34 -11.22 11.52
N GLU A 58 -3.23 -11.78 11.02
CA GLU A 58 -2.98 -13.23 10.95
C GLU A 58 -1.99 -13.71 12.02
N ALA A 59 -1.77 -12.92 13.09
CA ALA A 59 -1.43 -13.58 14.34
C ALA A 59 -2.61 -14.49 14.68
N ALA A 60 -2.41 -15.80 14.50
CA ALA A 60 -3.34 -16.83 14.94
C ALA A 60 -3.95 -16.40 16.28
N PRO A 61 -5.28 -16.50 16.47
CA PRO A 61 -5.88 -16.14 17.74
C PRO A 61 -5.08 -16.86 18.82
N SER A 62 -4.46 -16.08 19.72
CA SER A 62 -3.69 -16.64 20.83
C SER A 62 -4.58 -17.69 21.47
N ALA A 63 -4.13 -18.94 21.49
CA ALA A 63 -4.87 -20.09 21.99
C ALA A 63 -5.08 -20.04 23.53
N GLU A 64 -4.98 -18.87 24.12
CA GLU A 64 -5.20 -18.60 25.53
C GLU A 64 -6.68 -18.26 25.73
N GLY A 65 -7.53 -19.28 25.55
CA GLY A 65 -8.97 -19.18 25.84
C GLY A 65 -9.87 -20.05 24.98
N SER A 66 -9.38 -20.69 23.92
CA SER A 66 -10.18 -21.63 23.13
C SER A 66 -10.29 -22.97 23.85
N THR A 67 -11.41 -23.21 24.52
CA THR A 67 -11.77 -24.56 24.98
C THR A 67 -12.00 -25.44 23.76
N ALA A 68 -11.48 -26.68 23.80
CA ALA A 68 -11.58 -27.61 22.69
C ALA A 68 -13.06 -27.92 22.39
N LEU A 69 -13.43 -27.96 21.10
CA LEU A 69 -14.80 -28.20 20.64
C LEU A 69 -15.43 -29.46 21.27
N ASP A 70 -14.61 -30.49 21.47
CA ASP A 70 -14.99 -31.78 22.09
C ASP A 70 -15.40 -31.64 23.58
N GLU A 71 -14.89 -30.62 24.29
CA GLU A 71 -15.30 -30.29 25.66
C GLU A 71 -16.66 -29.58 25.67
N LEU A 72 -16.88 -28.67 24.71
CA LEU A 72 -18.17 -27.97 24.57
C LEU A 72 -19.30 -28.94 24.24
N GLU A 73 -19.07 -29.90 23.34
CA GLU A 73 -20.06 -30.91 22.98
C GLU A 73 -20.46 -31.78 24.19
N LYS A 74 -19.48 -32.19 25.00
CA LYS A 74 -19.74 -32.93 26.25
C LYS A 74 -20.61 -32.10 27.20
N ARG A 75 -20.26 -30.83 27.43
CA ARG A 75 -21.03 -29.93 28.31
C ARG A 75 -22.44 -29.66 27.78
N LEU A 76 -22.60 -29.54 26.46
CA LEU A 76 -23.91 -29.36 25.83
C LEU A 76 -24.82 -30.58 26.06
N ASN A 77 -24.26 -31.79 26.01
CA ASN A 77 -25.01 -33.03 26.25
C ASN A 77 -25.52 -33.18 27.68
N LEU A 78 -24.88 -32.54 28.66
CA LEU A 78 -25.30 -32.55 30.06
C LEU A 78 -26.52 -31.66 30.33
N ILE A 79 -26.76 -30.64 29.51
CA ILE A 79 -27.82 -29.62 29.74
C ILE A 79 -29.00 -29.83 28.78
N ARG A 80 -28.89 -30.76 27.82
CA ARG A 80 -30.02 -31.07 26.93
C ARG A 80 -31.18 -31.65 27.74
N PRO A 81 -32.36 -31.00 27.76
CA PRO A 81 -33.55 -31.61 28.33
C PRO A 81 -33.91 -32.87 27.53
N GLN A 82 -34.32 -33.92 28.24
CA GLN A 82 -34.86 -35.16 27.66
C GLN A 82 -36.11 -34.88 26.83
#